data_AF-A0A5C8EHD2-F1
#
_entry.id   AF-A0A5C8EHD2-F1
#
_cell.length_a   1.000
_cell.length_b   1.000
_cell.length_c   1.000
_cell.angle_alpha   90.00
_cell.angle_beta   90.00
_cell.angle_gamma   90.00
#
_symmetry.space_group_name_H-M   'P 1'
#
loop_
_entity.id
_entity.type
_entity.pdbx_description
1 polymer ?
#
loop_
_entity_poly.entity_id
_entity_poly.type
_entity_poly.pdbx_seq_one_letter_code
_entity_poly.pdbx_strand_id
1 'polypeptide(L)'
;MKKKIALLLCSTGNEAFAVGNVIIGAKKYLFQNLSAEDYDIIFFTDKLESKDENALKNIFPRIIIKIYKSPFSKEMLNLRELNHFSSFTYARFEAFNLLEKYEK
;
A
#
# COMPACT_ATOMS: atom_id res chain seq x y z
N MET A 1 -21.19 -2.35 5.98
CA MET A 1 -21.25 -2.45 4.51
C MET A 1 -19.83 -2.62 4.00
N LYS A 2 -19.57 -3.57 3.09
CA LYS A 2 -18.23 -3.71 2.51
C LYS A 2 -17.96 -2.57 1.54
N LYS A 3 -16.71 -2.19 1.37
CA LYS A 3 -16.32 -1.19 0.35
C LYS A 3 -16.20 -1.87 -1.02
N LYS A 4 -16.39 -1.12 -2.10
CA LYS A 4 -16.37 -1.66 -3.46
C LYS A 4 -14.97 -2.05 -3.91
N ILE A 5 -13.96 -1.24 -3.60
CA ILE A 5 -12.61 -1.46 -4.13
C ILE A 5 -11.50 -0.99 -3.19
N ALA A 6 -10.36 -1.66 -3.23
CA ALA A 6 -9.12 -1.21 -2.61
C ALA A 6 -8.00 -1.13 -3.66
N LEU A 7 -7.23 -0.05 -3.62
CA LEU A 7 -5.96 0.03 -4.33
C LEU A 7 -4.82 -0.21 -3.34
N LEU A 8 -4.19 -1.38 -3.44
CA LEU A 8 -3.01 -1.73 -2.67
C LEU A 8 -1.75 -1.33 -3.44
N LEU A 9 -0.95 -0.45 -2.84
CA LEU A 9 0.35 -0.02 -3.35
C LEU A 9 1.43 -0.55 -2.41
N CYS A 10 2.44 -1.20 -2.98
CA CYS A 10 3.58 -1.74 -2.25
C CYS A 10 4.86 -1.21 -2.91
N SER A 11 5.55 -0.30 -2.24
CA SER A 11 6.73 0.37 -2.75
C SER A 11 7.54 0.91 -1.57
N THR A 12 8.84 1.11 -1.74
CA THR A 12 9.71 1.56 -0.64
C THR A 12 9.51 3.05 -0.34
N GLY A 13 9.91 3.49 0.85
CA GLY A 13 9.64 4.87 1.31
C GLY A 13 10.23 5.95 0.40
N ASN A 14 11.39 5.68 -0.21
CA ASN A 14 12.03 6.60 -1.17
C ASN A 14 11.26 6.75 -2.50
N GLU A 15 10.29 5.88 -2.76
CA GLU A 15 9.40 5.91 -3.92
C GLU A 15 8.01 6.46 -3.59
N ALA A 16 7.82 7.03 -2.38
CA ALA A 16 6.55 7.64 -1.99
C ALA A 16 6.05 8.72 -2.97
N PHE A 17 6.96 9.42 -3.67
CA PHE A 17 6.60 10.36 -4.73
C PHE A 17 5.91 9.67 -5.92
N ALA A 18 6.34 8.46 -6.30
CA ALA A 18 5.73 7.68 -7.37
C ALA A 18 4.34 7.20 -6.94
N VAL A 19 4.21 6.75 -5.69
CA VAL A 19 2.92 6.42 -5.07
C VAL A 19 1.96 7.61 -5.12
N GLY A 20 2.42 8.81 -4.79
CA GLY A 20 1.62 10.03 -4.91
C GLY A 20 1.10 10.26 -6.33
N ASN A 21 1.95 10.08 -7.35
CA ASN A 21 1.54 10.21 -8.75
C ASN A 21 0.50 9.15 -9.17
N VAL A 22 0.66 7.91 -8.72
CA VAL A 22 -0.33 6.84 -8.96
C VAL A 22 -1.66 7.21 -8.33
N ILE A 23 -1.68 7.75 -7.11
CA ILE A 23 -2.90 8.18 -6.42
C ILE A 23 -3.60 9.30 -7.19
N ILE A 24 -2.85 10.29 -7.67
CA ILE A 24 -3.40 11.38 -8.49
C ILE A 24 -4.07 10.82 -9.75
N GLY A 25 -3.37 9.91 -10.46
CA GLY A 25 -3.90 9.24 -11.65
C GLY A 25 -5.15 8.39 -11.34
N ALA A 26 -5.11 7.58 -10.28
CA ALA A 26 -6.22 6.73 -9.89
C ALA A 26 -7.46 7.55 -9.52
N LYS A 27 -7.31 8.66 -8.78
CA LYS A 27 -8.42 9.58 -8.49
C LYS A 27 -9.04 10.14 -9.77
N LYS A 28 -8.21 10.52 -10.74
CA LYS A 28 -8.66 11.14 -11.99
C LYS A 28 -9.36 10.16 -12.94
N TYR A 29 -8.89 8.91 -13.01
CA TYR A 29 -9.34 7.99 -14.06
C TYR A 29 -10.08 6.76 -13.53
N LEU A 30 -9.65 6.20 -12.40
CA LEU A 30 -10.20 4.96 -11.86
C LEU A 30 -11.37 5.21 -10.90
N PHE A 31 -11.27 6.25 -10.07
CA PHE A 31 -12.21 6.51 -8.98
C PHE A 31 -13.13 7.70 -9.23
N GLN A 32 -13.11 8.29 -10.43
CA GLN A 32 -13.86 9.50 -10.76
C GLN A 32 -15.38 9.38 -10.54
N ASN A 33 -15.94 8.16 -10.64
CA ASN A 33 -17.36 7.88 -10.49
C ASN A 33 -17.69 7.16 -9.17
N LEU A 34 -16.72 7.07 -8.24
CA LEU A 34 -16.90 6.45 -6.94
C LEU A 34 -16.97 7.51 -5.86
N SER A 35 -17.87 7.30 -4.90
CA SER A 35 -17.83 8.10 -3.68
C SER A 35 -16.57 7.76 -2.90
N ALA A 36 -16.13 8.68 -2.05
CA ALA A 36 -14.96 8.44 -1.21
C ALA A 36 -15.16 7.17 -0.37
N GLU A 37 -16.37 6.91 0.14
CA GLU A 37 -16.68 5.77 1.00
C GLU A 37 -16.56 4.42 0.28
N ASP A 38 -16.64 4.41 -1.06
CA ASP A 38 -16.63 3.20 -1.87
C ASP A 38 -15.22 2.59 -2.02
N TYR A 39 -14.16 3.33 -1.71
CA TYR A 39 -12.80 2.85 -1.92
C TYR A 39 -11.82 3.19 -0.80
N ASP A 40 -10.73 2.41 -0.78
CA ASP A 40 -9.54 2.67 0.02
C ASP A 40 -8.29 2.71 -0.86
N ILE A 41 -7.33 3.52 -0.44
CA ILE A 41 -5.96 3.47 -0.94
C ILE A 41 -5.08 3.05 0.25
N ILE A 42 -4.40 1.93 0.09
CA ILE A 42 -3.56 1.32 1.12
C ILE A 42 -2.14 1.30 0.61
N PHE A 43 -1.23 1.94 1.32
CA PHE A 43 0.19 1.98 1.00
C PHE A 43 0.98 1.20 2.04
N PHE A 44 1.53 0.05 1.64
CA PHE A 44 2.54 -0.66 2.42
C PHE A 44 3.93 -0.20 1.98
N THR A 45 4.78 0.12 2.96
CA THR A 45 6.16 0.58 2.76
C THR A 45 7.10 0.01 3.82
N ASP A 46 8.40 0.02 3.57
CA ASP A 46 9.43 -0.36 4.54
C ASP A 46 9.70 0.75 5.57
N LYS A 47 9.60 2.01 5.15
CA LYS A 47 9.74 3.21 5.96
C LYS A 47 8.99 4.37 5.31
N LEU A 48 8.75 5.44 6.06
CA LEU A 48 8.21 6.68 5.49
C LEU A 48 8.66 7.88 6.31
N GLU A 49 9.10 8.94 5.63
CA GLU A 49 9.41 10.21 6.29
C GLU A 49 8.14 11.03 6.50
N SER A 50 8.08 11.82 7.57
CA SER A 50 6.90 12.62 7.91
C SER A 50 6.52 13.60 6.80
N LYS A 51 7.50 14.13 6.04
CA LYS A 51 7.24 15.02 4.90
C LYS A 51 6.43 14.32 3.80
N ASP A 52 6.77 13.06 3.51
CA ASP A 52 6.16 12.27 2.45
C ASP A 52 4.78 11.78 2.90
N GLU A 53 4.66 11.38 4.17
CA GLU A 53 3.36 11.08 4.79
C GLU A 53 2.40 12.27 4.71
N ASN A 54 2.87 13.46 5.06
CA ASN A 54 2.06 14.68 4.98
C ASN A 54 1.65 14.99 3.53
N ALA A 55 2.57 14.86 2.58
CA ALA A 55 2.28 15.06 1.17
C ALA A 55 1.21 14.07 0.65
N LEU A 56 1.33 12.79 1.00
CA LEU A 56 0.35 11.77 0.61
C LEU A 56 -1.02 12.03 1.24
N LYS A 57 -1.08 12.43 2.52
CA LYS A 57 -2.33 12.81 3.19
C LYS A 57 -2.95 14.07 2.59
N ASN A 58 -2.16 15.02 2.08
CA ASN A 58 -2.71 16.16 1.35
C ASN A 58 -3.38 15.74 0.02
N ILE A 59 -2.82 14.74 -0.67
CA ILE A 59 -3.39 14.22 -1.92
C ILE A 59 -4.67 13.38 -1.64
N PHE A 60 -4.61 12.52 -0.64
CA PHE A 60 -5.72 11.66 -0.22
C PHE A 60 -5.74 11.52 1.31
N PRO A 61 -6.53 12.34 2.03
CA PRO A 61 -6.50 12.41 3.51
C PRO A 61 -6.77 11.10 4.25
N ARG A 62 -7.49 10.17 3.60
CA ARG A 62 -7.87 8.87 4.18
C ARG A 62 -6.94 7.73 3.74
N ILE A 63 -5.76 8.03 3.19
CA ILE A 63 -4.77 7.01 2.83
C ILE A 63 -4.42 6.17 4.06
N ILE A 64 -4.40 4.85 3.91
CA ILE A 64 -4.01 3.93 4.95
C ILE A 64 -2.54 3.58 4.71
N ILE A 65 -1.64 4.12 5.51
CA ILE A 65 -0.21 3.86 5.41
C ILE A 65 0.18 2.81 6.44
N LYS A 66 0.91 1.78 6.01
CA LYS A 66 1.36 0.68 6.87
C LYS A 66 2.84 0.42 6.65
N ILE A 67 3.60 0.37 7.74
CA ILE A 67 4.96 -0.16 7.71
C ILE A 67 4.87 -1.69 7.64
N TYR A 68 5.36 -2.27 6.56
CA TYR A 68 5.38 -3.71 6.37
C TYR A 68 6.31 -4.36 7.39
N LYS A 69 5.81 -5.41 8.03
CA LYS A 69 6.60 -6.27 8.90
C LYS A 69 6.68 -7.63 8.24
N SER A 70 7.89 -8.07 7.93
CA SER A 70 8.08 -9.40 7.37
C SER A 70 7.58 -10.46 8.36
N PRO A 71 6.79 -11.44 7.91
CA PRO A 71 6.39 -12.57 8.75
C PRO A 71 7.51 -13.61 8.88
N PHE A 72 8.59 -13.49 8.10
CA PHE A 72 9.70 -14.42 8.12
C PHE A 72 10.58 -14.21 9.35
N SER A 73 11.04 -15.31 9.95
CA SER A 73 11.97 -15.25 11.07
C SER A 73 13.32 -14.69 10.62
N LYS A 74 14.16 -14.25 11.55
CA LYS A 74 15.51 -13.75 11.23
C LYS A 74 16.37 -14.83 10.55
N GLU A 75 16.21 -16.08 10.98
CA GLU A 75 16.90 -17.24 10.40
C GLU A 75 16.45 -17.44 8.94
N MET A 76 15.15 -17.31 8.65
CA MET A 76 14.63 -17.39 7.29
C MET A 76 15.13 -16.23 6.42
N LEU A 77 15.19 -15.01 6.96
CA LEU A 77 15.74 -13.86 6.24
C LEU A 77 17.23 -13.99 5.91
N ASN A 78 17.96 -14.89 6.57
CA ASN A 78 19.35 -15.20 6.23
C ASN A 78 19.49 -16.24 5.11
N LEU A 79 18.39 -16.90 4.70
CA LEU A 79 18.40 -17.83 3.58
C LEU A 79 18.65 -17.09 2.28
N ARG A 80 19.47 -17.66 1.40
CA ARG A 80 19.89 -17.02 0.15
C ARG A 80 18.71 -16.77 -0.77
N GLU A 81 17.75 -17.69 -0.78
CA GLU A 81 16.51 -17.67 -1.55
C GLU A 81 15.63 -16.47 -1.18
N LEU A 82 15.58 -16.11 0.10
CA LEU A 82 14.85 -14.95 0.62
C LEU A 82 15.66 -13.66 0.62
N ASN A 83 16.98 -13.72 0.39
CA ASN A 83 17.84 -12.55 0.22
C ASN A 83 17.97 -12.10 -1.23
N HIS A 84 17.71 -12.99 -2.21
CA HIS A 84 17.68 -12.61 -3.62
C HIS A 84 16.60 -11.57 -3.94
N PHE A 85 15.53 -11.53 -3.15
CA PHE A 85 14.49 -10.53 -3.20
C PHE A 85 14.35 -9.90 -1.81
N SER A 86 14.08 -8.60 -1.69
CA SER A 86 13.74 -8.06 -0.38
C SER A 86 12.51 -8.79 0.17
N SER A 87 12.46 -9.08 1.48
CA SER A 87 11.25 -9.62 2.11
C SER A 87 10.02 -8.73 1.86
N PHE A 88 10.24 -7.45 1.52
CA PHE A 88 9.21 -6.51 1.13
C PHE A 88 8.46 -6.91 -0.16
N THR A 89 9.06 -7.72 -1.04
CA THR A 89 8.39 -8.27 -2.23
C THR A 89 7.13 -9.07 -1.89
N TYR A 90 7.01 -9.54 -0.64
CA TYR A 90 5.86 -10.28 -0.13
C TYR A 90 4.76 -9.38 0.44
N ALA A 91 4.97 -8.07 0.57
CA ALA A 91 3.96 -7.12 1.07
C ALA A 91 2.67 -7.13 0.24
N ARG A 92 2.75 -7.42 -1.06
CA ARG A 92 1.57 -7.59 -1.93
C ARG A 92 0.61 -8.70 -1.47
N PHE A 93 1.11 -9.71 -0.77
CA PHE A 93 0.26 -10.80 -0.25
C PHE A 93 -0.59 -10.36 0.94
N GLU A 94 -0.35 -9.17 1.51
CA GLU A 94 -1.29 -8.53 2.45
C GLU A 94 -2.65 -8.26 1.81
N ALA A 95 -2.76 -8.27 0.48
CA ALA A 95 -4.03 -8.23 -0.23
C ALA A 95 -5.00 -9.34 0.23
N PHE A 96 -4.50 -10.53 0.56
CA PHE A 96 -5.36 -11.64 1.01
C PHE A 96 -6.10 -11.31 2.31
N ASN A 97 -5.45 -10.58 3.24
CA ASN A 97 -6.06 -10.12 4.50
C ASN A 97 -7.14 -9.04 4.29
N LEU A 98 -7.23 -8.49 3.08
CA LEU A 98 -8.18 -7.44 2.72
C LEU A 98 -9.43 -8.00 2.04
N LEU A 99 -9.36 -9.17 1.40
CA LEU A 99 -10.45 -9.72 0.57
C LEU A 99 -11.80 -9.81 1.29
N GLU A 100 -11.81 -10.03 2.61
CA GLU A 100 -13.05 -10.11 3.37
C GLU A 100 -13.73 -8.75 3.60
N LYS A 101 -12.98 -7.64 3.50
CA LYS A 101 -13.44 -6.28 3.79
C LYS A 101 -14.05 -5.58 2.56
N TYR A 102 -13.79 -6.10 1.37
CA TYR A 102 -14.24 -5.51 0.11
C TYR A 102 -15.23 -6.44 -0.60
N GLU A 103 -16.00 -5.87 -1.51
CA GLU A 103 -16.86 -6.61 -2.42
C GLU A 103 -16.01 -7.49 -3.35
N LYS A 104 -16.57 -8.63 -3.79
CA LYS A 104 -15.90 -9.60 -4.66
C LYS A 104 -16.16 -9.27 -6.12
#